data_AF-A0A8X7BNG6-F1
#
_entry.id   AF-A0A8X7BNG6-F1
#
_cell.length_a   1.000
_cell.length_b   1.000
_cell.length_c   1.000
_cell.angle_alpha   90.00
_cell.angle_beta   90.00
_cell.angle_gamma   90.00
#
_symmetry.space_group_name_H-M   'P 1'
#
loop_
_entity.id
_entity.type
_entity.pdbx_description
1 polymer ?
#
loop_
_entity_poly.entity_id
_entity_poly.type
_entity_poly.pdbx_seq_one_letter_code
_entity_poly.pdbx_strand_id
1 'polypeptide(L)'
;MYEQRTSVRFTLFMVIIFLNRRYIVYWEGKVHLADETRKILKSENHLSEYSNIKSEIRRLQIKQEQIKKEQGNLVQQMRRAVYIHTSLYIEADKQALFGKRRKTPEYIHKKIKYAQRKIQQDKKELENVYKKIDSLKRTVSELNEAYKTENMLASEMINKIKVMEYDIDNKEQEKRQAVIELSFKQKKAKLMQKVLEGSYIRAIRNELRRPDEIEKLQTGLRAIQVIAEAAINEYPQMDKVLNKILDYIIVSKQI
;
A
#
# COMPACT_ATOMS: atom_id res chain seq x y z
N MET A 1 21.39 -52.95 49.76
CA MET A 1 20.24 -52.89 48.80
C MET A 1 19.20 -51.81 49.12
N TYR A 2 19.20 -51.15 50.30
CA TYR A 2 18.20 -50.11 50.64
C TYR A 2 18.53 -48.70 50.08
N GLU A 3 19.80 -48.34 49.89
CA GLU A 3 20.20 -47.01 49.37
C GLU A 3 19.95 -46.79 47.87
N GLN A 4 19.98 -47.85 47.05
CA GLN A 4 19.64 -47.71 45.63
C GLN A 4 18.13 -47.48 45.42
N ARG A 5 17.27 -48.00 46.31
CA ARG A 5 15.82 -47.78 46.22
C ARG A 5 15.41 -46.36 46.64
N THR A 6 16.13 -45.72 47.56
CA THR A 6 15.89 -44.32 47.93
C THR A 6 16.38 -43.37 46.85
N SER A 7 17.53 -43.65 46.23
CA SER A 7 18.06 -42.85 45.10
C SER A 7 17.15 -42.88 43.87
N VAL A 8 16.65 -44.07 43.47
CA VAL A 8 15.71 -44.20 42.34
C VAL A 8 14.36 -43.55 42.64
N ARG A 9 13.87 -43.62 43.90
CA ARG A 9 12.67 -42.88 44.31
C ARG A 9 12.87 -41.37 44.27
N PHE A 10 14.06 -40.89 44.62
CA PHE A 10 14.38 -39.46 44.60
C PHE A 10 14.47 -38.92 43.18
N THR A 11 15.06 -39.66 42.24
CA THR A 11 15.11 -39.26 40.82
C THR A 11 13.74 -39.33 40.16
N LEU A 12 12.94 -40.36 40.46
CA LEU A 12 11.55 -40.45 39.96
C LEU A 12 10.68 -39.29 40.48
N PHE A 13 10.84 -38.94 41.76
CA PHE A 13 10.15 -37.79 42.37
C PHE A 13 10.57 -36.45 41.73
N MET A 14 11.87 -36.26 41.47
CA MET A 14 12.40 -35.09 40.76
C MET A 14 11.83 -34.97 39.33
N VAL A 15 11.75 -36.08 38.59
CA VAL A 15 11.18 -36.10 37.23
C VAL A 15 9.69 -35.78 37.26
N ILE A 16 8.93 -36.32 38.22
CA ILE A 16 7.50 -36.02 38.39
C ILE A 16 7.29 -34.54 38.71
N ILE A 17 8.12 -33.94 39.57
CA ILE A 17 8.06 -32.51 39.89
C ILE A 17 8.35 -31.66 38.65
N PHE A 18 9.38 -32.02 37.89
CA PHE A 18 9.77 -31.27 36.70
C PHE A 18 8.73 -31.36 35.58
N LEU A 19 8.13 -32.53 35.37
CA LEU A 19 7.01 -32.71 34.43
C LEU A 19 5.79 -31.92 34.88
N ASN A 20 5.41 -31.99 36.15
CA ASN A 20 4.30 -31.18 36.68
C ASN A 20 4.54 -29.68 36.47
N ARG A 21 5.76 -29.19 36.74
CA ARG A 21 6.10 -27.78 36.54
C ARG A 21 5.98 -27.35 35.07
N ARG A 22 6.37 -28.21 34.12
CA ARG A 22 6.19 -27.95 32.69
C ARG A 22 4.71 -27.91 32.29
N TYR A 23 3.90 -28.81 32.80
CA TYR A 23 2.46 -28.81 32.54
C TYR A 23 1.78 -27.55 33.11
N ILE A 24 2.17 -27.11 34.31
CA ILE A 24 1.65 -25.88 34.92
C ILE A 24 1.97 -24.67 34.04
N VAL A 25 3.23 -24.49 33.64
CA VAL A 25 3.64 -23.36 32.78
C VAL A 25 2.92 -23.39 31.43
N TYR A 26 2.72 -24.58 30.85
CA TYR A 26 1.96 -24.73 29.61
C TYR A 26 0.50 -24.28 29.77
N TRP A 27 -0.17 -24.73 30.83
CA TRP A 27 -1.56 -24.37 31.11
C TRP A 27 -1.70 -22.89 31.46
N GLU A 28 -0.77 -22.31 32.22
CA GLU A 28 -0.71 -20.87 32.46
C GLU A 28 -0.58 -20.08 31.15
N GLY A 29 0.29 -20.51 30.23
CA GLY A 29 0.41 -19.90 28.91
C GLY A 29 -0.88 -20.00 28.08
N LYS A 30 -1.57 -21.14 28.13
CA LYS A 30 -2.87 -21.32 27.46
C LYS A 30 -3.96 -20.43 28.05
N VAL A 31 -4.02 -20.30 29.38
CA VAL A 31 -4.96 -19.43 30.08
C VAL A 31 -4.66 -17.96 29.75
N HIS A 32 -3.39 -17.56 29.74
CA HIS A 32 -2.99 -16.20 29.39
C HIS A 32 -3.39 -15.84 27.97
N LEU A 33 -3.11 -16.72 26.99
CA LEU A 33 -3.48 -16.50 25.60
C LEU A 33 -5.00 -16.39 25.42
N ALA A 34 -5.77 -17.22 26.13
CA ALA A 34 -7.23 -17.13 26.11
C ALA A 34 -7.74 -15.81 26.69
N ASP A 35 -7.11 -15.30 27.76
CA ASP A 35 -7.47 -14.03 28.38
C ASP A 35 -7.08 -12.82 27.50
N GLU A 36 -5.91 -12.84 26.88
CA GLU A 36 -5.49 -11.82 25.90
C GLU A 36 -6.42 -11.78 24.69
N THR A 37 -6.76 -12.95 24.14
CA THR A 37 -7.72 -13.06 23.03
C THR A 37 -9.08 -12.50 23.43
N ARG A 38 -9.53 -12.77 24.66
CA ARG A 38 -10.79 -12.23 25.20
C ARG A 38 -10.73 -10.72 25.38
N LYS A 39 -9.60 -10.16 25.82
CA LYS A 39 -9.39 -8.71 25.96
C LYS A 39 -9.38 -8.00 24.61
N ILE A 40 -8.74 -8.59 23.59
CA ILE A 40 -8.75 -8.06 22.22
C ILE A 40 -10.17 -8.11 21.65
N LEU A 41 -10.87 -9.24 21.80
CA LEU A 41 -12.24 -9.38 21.29
C LEU A 41 -13.25 -8.46 21.99
N LYS A 42 -13.04 -8.19 23.29
CA LYS A 42 -13.83 -7.24 24.07
C LYS A 42 -13.30 -5.81 24.02
N SER A 43 -12.25 -5.54 23.27
CA SER A 43 -11.72 -4.18 23.17
C SER A 43 -12.80 -3.25 22.65
N GLU A 44 -13.00 -2.16 23.39
CA GLU A 44 -14.09 -1.21 23.20
C GLU A 44 -14.05 -0.56 21.80
N ASN A 45 -12.86 -0.48 21.21
CA ASN A 45 -12.64 0.03 19.86
C ASN A 45 -13.36 -0.82 18.79
N HIS A 46 -13.22 -2.14 18.79
CA HIS A 46 -13.87 -2.98 17.78
C HIS A 46 -15.39 -3.04 17.95
N LEU A 47 -15.88 -3.00 19.20
CA LEU A 47 -17.31 -2.97 19.49
C LEU A 47 -17.95 -1.62 19.09
N SER A 48 -17.25 -0.51 19.31
CA SER A 48 -17.71 0.82 18.90
C SER A 48 -17.70 0.99 17.38
N GLU A 49 -16.65 0.52 16.69
CA GLU A 49 -16.61 0.49 15.22
C GLU A 49 -17.76 -0.34 14.63
N TYR A 50 -18.02 -1.53 15.17
CA TYR A 50 -19.15 -2.36 14.75
C TYR A 50 -20.49 -1.66 14.98
N SER A 51 -20.67 -1.00 16.13
CA SER A 51 -21.88 -0.24 16.43
C SER A 51 -22.08 0.94 15.46
N ASN A 52 -21.00 1.64 15.13
CA ASN A 52 -21.00 2.76 14.17
C ASN A 52 -21.34 2.29 12.76
N ILE A 53 -20.76 1.18 12.31
CA ILE A 53 -21.09 0.58 11.00
C ILE A 53 -22.57 0.17 10.98
N LYS A 54 -23.07 -0.43 12.07
CA LYS A 54 -24.47 -0.85 12.18
C LYS A 54 -25.44 0.33 12.18
N SER A 55 -25.11 1.44 12.82
CA SER A 55 -25.94 2.65 12.81
C SER A 55 -25.94 3.32 11.43
N GLU A 56 -24.81 3.35 10.74
CA GLU A 56 -24.71 3.88 9.39
C GLU A 56 -25.48 3.01 8.38
N ILE A 57 -25.44 1.68 8.50
CA ILE A 57 -26.26 0.79 7.67
C ILE A 57 -27.76 1.11 7.83
N ARG A 58 -28.24 1.29 9.07
CA ARG A 58 -29.65 1.67 9.32
C ARG A 58 -29.99 3.03 8.72
N ARG A 59 -29.10 4.01 8.87
CA ARG A 59 -29.27 5.34 8.27
C ARG A 59 -29.35 5.26 6.75
N LEU A 60 -28.49 4.46 6.12
CA LEU A 60 -28.51 4.25 4.67
C LEU A 60 -29.77 3.53 4.20
N GLN A 61 -30.27 2.55 4.96
CA GLN A 61 -31.55 1.88 4.67
C GLN A 61 -32.73 2.87 4.70
N ILE A 62 -32.81 3.73 5.72
CA ILE A 62 -33.85 4.77 5.81
C ILE A 62 -33.75 5.74 4.64
N LYS A 63 -32.54 6.18 4.29
CA LYS A 63 -32.31 7.06 3.14
C LYS A 63 -32.73 6.39 1.83
N GLN A 64 -32.49 5.08 1.67
CA GLN A 64 -32.92 4.33 0.51
C GLN A 64 -34.45 4.30 0.37
N GLU A 65 -35.17 4.11 1.47
CA GLU A 65 -36.65 4.15 1.48
C GLU A 65 -37.19 5.53 1.11
N GLN A 66 -36.57 6.60 1.63
CA GLN A 66 -36.92 7.97 1.25
C GLN A 66 -36.71 8.23 -0.24
N ILE A 67 -35.57 7.82 -0.80
CA ILE A 67 -35.29 7.95 -2.24
C ILE A 67 -36.33 7.19 -3.06
N LYS A 68 -36.72 5.98 -2.66
CA LYS A 68 -37.77 5.22 -3.37
C LYS A 68 -39.11 5.96 -3.35
N LYS A 69 -39.47 6.59 -2.24
CA LYS A 69 -40.69 7.40 -2.12
C LYS A 69 -40.64 8.63 -3.04
N GLU A 70 -39.51 9.33 -3.07
CA GLU A 70 -39.30 10.48 -3.96
C GLU A 70 -39.35 10.07 -5.44
N GLN A 71 -38.73 8.95 -5.80
CA GLN A 71 -38.81 8.39 -7.16
C GLN A 71 -40.24 8.04 -7.56
N GLY A 72 -41.03 7.44 -6.65
CA GLY A 72 -42.45 7.18 -6.88
C GLY A 72 -43.25 8.47 -7.15
N ASN A 73 -43.01 9.52 -6.35
CA ASN A 73 -43.63 10.82 -6.54
C ASN A 73 -43.24 11.45 -7.88
N LEU A 74 -41.96 11.38 -8.26
CA LEU A 74 -41.48 11.89 -9.54
C LEU A 74 -42.14 11.18 -10.73
N VAL A 75 -42.25 9.86 -10.67
CA VAL A 75 -42.95 9.06 -11.70
C VAL A 75 -44.42 9.47 -11.79
N GLN A 76 -45.09 9.71 -10.65
CA GLN A 76 -46.48 10.17 -10.66
C GLN A 76 -46.63 11.58 -11.26
N GLN A 77 -45.73 12.51 -10.91
CA GLN A 77 -45.72 13.85 -11.50
C GLN A 77 -45.45 13.80 -13.00
N MET A 78 -44.50 12.96 -13.43
CA MET A 78 -44.21 12.76 -14.85
C MET A 78 -45.42 12.22 -15.61
N ARG A 79 -46.13 11.23 -15.05
CA ARG A 79 -47.39 10.71 -15.63
C ARG A 79 -48.45 11.81 -15.74
N ARG A 80 -48.61 12.65 -14.71
CA ARG A 80 -49.55 13.79 -14.75
C ARG A 80 -49.14 14.82 -15.81
N ALA A 81 -47.86 15.16 -15.92
CA ALA A 81 -47.37 16.09 -16.93
C ALA A 81 -47.61 15.57 -18.36
N VAL A 82 -47.34 14.29 -18.60
CA VAL A 82 -47.63 13.63 -19.88
C VAL A 82 -49.13 13.63 -20.16
N TYR A 83 -49.97 13.33 -19.17
CA TYR A 83 -51.43 13.37 -19.31
C TYR A 83 -51.94 14.78 -19.64
N ILE A 84 -51.46 15.81 -18.94
CA ILE A 84 -51.84 17.20 -19.19
C ILE A 84 -51.40 17.61 -20.60
N HIS A 85 -50.17 17.28 -21.00
CA HIS A 85 -49.65 17.64 -22.32
C HIS A 85 -50.40 16.92 -23.45
N THR A 86 -50.71 15.62 -23.28
CA THR A 86 -51.50 14.86 -24.26
C THR A 86 -52.93 15.37 -24.34
N SER A 87 -53.56 15.68 -23.20
CA SER A 87 -54.89 16.30 -23.18
C SER A 87 -54.89 17.67 -23.87
N LEU A 88 -53.90 18.52 -23.60
CA LEU A 88 -53.75 19.82 -24.26
C LEU A 88 -53.50 19.68 -25.76
N TYR A 89 -52.70 18.69 -26.17
CA TYR A 89 -52.45 18.41 -27.57
C TYR A 89 -53.72 17.95 -28.29
N ILE A 90 -54.48 17.03 -27.69
CA ILE A 90 -55.77 16.57 -28.22
C ILE A 90 -56.78 17.71 -28.30
N GLU A 91 -56.84 18.57 -27.28
CA GLU A 91 -57.72 19.74 -27.28
C GLU A 91 -57.28 20.78 -28.33
N ALA A 92 -55.97 21.01 -28.48
CA ALA A 92 -55.42 21.88 -29.52
C ALA A 92 -55.68 21.33 -30.93
N ASP A 93 -55.61 20.02 -31.12
CA ASP A 93 -55.88 19.34 -32.39
C ASP A 93 -57.37 19.35 -32.72
N LYS A 94 -58.24 19.10 -31.73
CA LYS A 94 -59.70 19.31 -31.84
C LYS A 94 -60.04 20.77 -32.17
N GLN A 95 -59.39 21.74 -31.53
CA GLN A 95 -59.55 23.15 -31.85
C GLN A 95 -58.95 23.52 -33.22
N ALA A 96 -57.95 22.81 -33.72
CA ALA A 96 -57.44 22.97 -35.08
C ALA A 96 -58.39 22.38 -36.14
N LEU A 97 -59.09 21.29 -35.81
CA LEU A 97 -60.06 20.61 -36.69
C LEU A 97 -61.44 21.28 -36.68
N PHE A 98 -61.93 21.74 -35.52
CA PHE A 98 -63.28 22.32 -35.34
C PHE A 98 -63.27 23.84 -35.12
N GLY A 99 -62.16 24.42 -34.71
CA GLY A 99 -62.02 25.86 -34.52
C GLY A 99 -61.85 26.56 -35.86
N LYS A 100 -62.90 27.22 -36.31
CA LYS A 100 -62.89 28.22 -37.39
C LYS A 100 -61.97 29.40 -37.03
N ARG A 101 -60.66 29.21 -36.96
CA ARG A 101 -59.70 30.27 -37.28
C ARG A 101 -59.29 30.01 -38.72
N ARG A 102 -60.03 30.60 -39.66
CA ARG A 102 -59.53 30.74 -41.05
C ARG A 102 -58.10 31.24 -40.91
N LYS A 103 -57.13 30.41 -41.29
CA LYS A 103 -55.73 30.84 -41.42
C LYS A 103 -55.75 31.89 -42.51
N THR A 104 -55.96 33.15 -42.12
CA THR A 104 -55.89 34.27 -43.04
C THR A 104 -54.49 34.24 -43.65
N PRO A 105 -54.34 34.54 -44.95
CA PRO A 105 -53.03 34.56 -45.61
C PRO A 105 -51.98 35.31 -44.79
N GLU A 106 -52.39 36.39 -44.11
CA GLU A 106 -51.62 37.19 -43.17
C GLU A 106 -51.02 36.41 -41.99
N TYR A 107 -51.78 35.49 -41.39
CA TYR A 107 -51.32 34.66 -40.27
C TYR A 107 -50.25 33.67 -40.74
N ILE A 108 -50.44 33.05 -41.92
CA ILE A 108 -49.47 32.16 -42.53
C ILE A 108 -48.20 32.95 -42.87
N HIS A 109 -48.33 34.13 -43.45
CA HIS A 109 -47.21 35.00 -43.80
C HIS A 109 -46.40 35.42 -42.56
N LYS A 110 -47.07 35.76 -41.46
CA LYS A 110 -46.41 36.10 -40.18
C LYS A 110 -45.68 34.90 -39.57
N LYS A 111 -46.25 33.70 -39.64
CA LYS A 111 -45.62 32.44 -39.21
C LYS A 111 -44.38 32.10 -40.04
N ILE A 112 -44.45 32.25 -41.36
CA ILE A 112 -43.30 32.04 -42.26
C ILE A 112 -42.18 33.04 -41.94
N LYS A 113 -42.50 34.33 -41.80
CA LYS A 113 -41.51 35.37 -41.45
C LYS A 113 -40.86 35.11 -40.09
N TYR A 114 -41.63 34.65 -39.11
CA TYR A 114 -41.09 34.25 -37.80
C TYR A 114 -40.16 33.04 -37.91
N ALA A 115 -40.58 32.00 -38.64
CA ALA A 115 -39.76 30.81 -38.85
C ALA A 115 -38.44 31.13 -39.57
N GLN A 116 -38.48 31.97 -40.60
CA GLN A 116 -37.27 32.44 -41.30
C GLN A 116 -36.31 33.19 -40.37
N ARG A 117 -36.82 34.08 -39.51
CA ARG A 117 -36.00 34.77 -38.50
C ARG A 117 -35.40 33.80 -37.50
N LYS A 118 -36.18 32.82 -37.03
CA LYS A 118 -35.70 31.82 -36.08
C LYS A 118 -34.62 30.93 -36.70
N ILE A 119 -34.80 30.49 -37.94
CA ILE A 119 -33.78 29.73 -38.69
C ILE A 119 -32.48 30.55 -38.86
N GLN A 120 -32.59 31.85 -39.17
CA GLN A 120 -31.40 32.72 -39.27
C GLN A 120 -30.69 32.89 -37.92
N GLN A 121 -31.45 33.02 -36.83
CA GLN A 121 -30.88 33.11 -35.49
C GLN A 121 -30.18 31.80 -35.11
N ASP A 122 -30.86 30.65 -35.29
CA ASP A 122 -30.31 29.34 -34.97
C ASP A 122 -29.07 29.03 -35.82
N LYS A 123 -29.03 29.47 -37.08
CA LYS A 123 -27.83 29.38 -37.93
C LYS A 123 -26.64 30.16 -37.35
N LYS A 124 -26.88 31.39 -36.87
CA LYS A 124 -25.82 32.20 -36.22
C LYS A 124 -25.34 31.56 -34.92
N GLU A 125 -26.26 31.04 -34.11
CA GLU A 125 -25.91 30.31 -32.89
C GLU A 125 -25.08 29.06 -33.21
N LEU A 126 -25.45 28.31 -34.24
CA LEU A 126 -24.71 27.14 -34.70
C LEU A 126 -23.30 27.50 -35.20
N GLU A 127 -23.14 28.58 -35.96
CA GLU A 127 -21.83 29.09 -36.39
C GLU A 127 -20.94 29.46 -35.18
N ASN A 128 -21.52 30.06 -34.14
CA ASN A 128 -20.79 30.38 -32.91
C ASN A 128 -20.37 29.10 -32.15
N VAL A 129 -21.23 28.09 -32.12
CA VAL A 129 -20.91 26.78 -31.53
C VAL A 129 -19.76 26.12 -32.29
N TYR A 130 -19.75 26.13 -33.63
CA TYR A 130 -18.65 25.58 -34.42
C TYR A 130 -17.33 26.29 -34.13
N LYS A 131 -17.32 27.64 -34.08
CA LYS A 131 -16.12 28.41 -33.70
C LYS A 131 -15.60 28.00 -32.32
N LYS A 132 -16.49 27.76 -31.36
CA LYS A 132 -16.13 27.33 -30.00
C LYS A 132 -15.59 25.90 -29.97
N ILE A 133 -16.14 25.01 -30.80
CA ILE A 133 -15.61 23.65 -30.97
C ILE A 133 -14.19 23.70 -31.53
N ASP A 134 -13.95 24.52 -32.55
CA ASP A 134 -12.63 24.65 -33.17
C ASP A 134 -11.61 25.29 -32.20
N SER A 135 -12.01 26.28 -31.41
CA SER A 135 -11.12 26.84 -30.37
C SER A 135 -10.78 25.79 -29.31
N LEU A 136 -11.77 25.02 -28.86
CA LEU A 136 -11.54 23.95 -27.88
C LEU A 136 -10.61 22.86 -28.43
N LYS A 137 -10.76 22.47 -29.71
CA LYS A 137 -9.86 21.50 -30.35
C LYS A 137 -8.40 21.99 -30.35
N ARG A 138 -8.17 23.28 -30.64
CA ARG A 138 -6.83 23.87 -30.59
C ARG A 138 -6.26 23.84 -29.19
N THR A 139 -7.03 24.28 -28.20
CA THR A 139 -6.62 24.25 -26.78
C THR A 139 -6.30 22.83 -26.31
N VAL A 140 -7.11 21.83 -26.71
CA VAL A 140 -6.84 20.42 -26.39
C VAL A 140 -5.53 19.95 -27.05
N SER A 141 -5.26 20.35 -28.29
CA SER A 141 -4.01 20.01 -28.96
C SER A 141 -2.80 20.61 -28.25
N GLU A 142 -2.85 21.90 -27.93
CA GLU A 142 -1.79 22.62 -27.20
C GLU A 142 -1.53 22.02 -25.82
N LEU A 143 -2.60 21.73 -25.06
CA LEU A 143 -2.49 21.08 -23.75
C LEU A 143 -1.89 19.67 -23.86
N ASN A 144 -2.22 18.91 -24.90
CA ASN A 144 -1.69 17.58 -25.10
C ASN A 144 -0.19 17.61 -25.45
N GLU A 145 0.24 18.59 -26.24
CA GLU A 145 1.66 18.81 -26.51
C GLU A 145 2.42 19.20 -25.24
N ALA A 146 1.90 20.16 -24.46
CA ALA A 146 2.48 20.56 -23.18
C ALA A 146 2.54 19.39 -22.17
N TYR A 147 1.48 18.57 -22.13
CA TYR A 147 1.44 17.38 -21.29
C TYR A 147 2.51 16.37 -21.70
N LYS A 148 2.69 16.12 -23.01
CA LYS A 148 3.74 15.22 -23.50
C LYS A 148 5.14 15.70 -23.14
N THR A 149 5.41 17.00 -23.28
CA THR A 149 6.72 17.56 -22.93
C THR A 149 6.99 17.45 -21.43
N GLU A 150 6.01 17.78 -20.58
CA GLU A 150 6.14 17.64 -19.12
C GLU A 150 6.31 16.18 -18.71
N ASN A 151 5.55 15.27 -19.31
CA ASN A 151 5.67 13.84 -19.01
C ASN A 151 7.04 13.28 -19.43
N MET A 152 7.61 13.75 -20.53
CA MET A 152 8.96 13.39 -20.96
C MET A 152 10.01 13.86 -19.96
N LEU A 153 9.94 15.13 -19.53
CA LEU A 153 10.82 15.71 -18.51
C LEU A 153 10.71 14.96 -17.17
N ALA A 154 9.50 14.64 -16.74
CA ALA A 154 9.26 13.86 -15.53
C ALA A 154 9.90 12.46 -15.64
N SER A 155 9.76 11.79 -16.79
CA SER A 155 10.39 10.49 -17.03
C SER A 155 11.92 10.58 -17.00
N GLU A 156 12.51 11.64 -17.56
CA GLU A 156 13.95 11.87 -17.51
C GLU A 156 14.43 12.11 -16.08
N MET A 157 13.69 12.90 -15.29
CA MET A 157 14.00 13.14 -13.88
C MET A 157 13.94 11.86 -13.04
N ILE A 158 12.92 11.02 -13.24
CA ILE A 158 12.80 9.72 -12.58
C ILE A 158 14.01 8.83 -12.91
N ASN A 159 14.45 8.80 -14.17
CA ASN A 159 15.63 8.04 -14.56
C ASN A 159 16.90 8.57 -13.89
N LYS A 160 17.06 9.90 -13.82
CA LYS A 160 18.20 10.52 -13.09
C LYS A 160 18.18 10.17 -11.60
N ILE A 161 17.00 10.19 -10.97
CA ILE A 161 16.84 9.79 -9.56
C ILE A 161 17.30 8.35 -9.36
N LYS A 162 16.85 7.41 -10.19
CA LYS A 162 17.26 6.00 -10.10
C LYS A 162 18.77 5.80 -10.23
N VAL A 163 19.42 6.53 -11.14
CA VAL A 163 20.88 6.49 -11.29
C VAL A 163 21.56 7.02 -10.03
N MET A 164 21.09 8.15 -9.49
CA MET A 164 21.64 8.72 -8.27
C MET A 164 21.42 7.82 -7.05
N GLU A 165 20.27 7.16 -6.93
CA GLU A 165 19.99 6.17 -5.88
C GLU A 165 20.97 5.00 -5.93
N TYR A 166 21.21 4.46 -7.13
CA TYR A 166 22.20 3.40 -7.34
C TYR A 166 23.62 3.85 -6.96
N ASP A 167 24.01 5.06 -7.35
CA ASP A 167 25.32 5.62 -6.99
C ASP A 167 25.47 5.83 -5.48
N ILE A 168 24.41 6.30 -4.80
CA ILE A 168 24.39 6.46 -3.34
C ILE A 168 24.56 5.10 -2.66
N ASP A 169 23.81 4.08 -3.07
CA ASP A 169 23.90 2.75 -2.46
C ASP A 169 25.29 2.13 -2.64
N ASN A 170 25.89 2.26 -3.84
CA ASN A 170 27.25 1.82 -4.11
C ASN A 170 28.28 2.56 -3.24
N LYS A 171 28.19 3.89 -3.15
CA LYS A 171 29.11 4.70 -2.33
C LYS A 171 28.96 4.39 -0.85
N GLU A 172 27.74 4.09 -0.40
CA GLU A 172 27.51 3.65 0.97
C GLU A 172 28.18 2.30 1.22
N GLN A 173 28.07 1.35 0.29
CA GLN A 173 28.75 0.06 0.39
C GLN A 173 30.28 0.18 0.41
N GLU A 174 30.86 0.95 -0.52
CA GLU A 174 32.31 1.23 -0.55
C GLU A 174 32.79 1.83 0.78
N LYS A 175 32.05 2.83 1.30
CA LYS A 175 32.35 3.45 2.60
C LYS A 175 32.30 2.43 3.73
N ARG A 176 31.28 1.56 3.76
CA ARG A 176 31.17 0.51 4.79
C ARG A 176 32.36 -0.45 4.74
N GLN A 177 32.71 -0.94 3.56
CA GLN A 177 33.85 -1.84 3.37
C GLN A 177 35.17 -1.18 3.80
N ALA A 178 35.40 0.08 3.42
CA ALA A 178 36.59 0.83 3.84
C ALA A 178 36.68 1.00 5.37
N VAL A 179 35.56 1.31 6.04
CA VAL A 179 35.51 1.41 7.52
C VAL A 179 35.84 0.07 8.18
N ILE A 180 35.28 -1.04 7.65
CA ILE A 180 35.56 -2.39 8.16
C ILE A 180 37.05 -2.71 7.99
N GLU A 181 37.62 -2.48 6.81
CA GLU A 181 39.03 -2.74 6.51
C GLU A 181 39.96 -1.92 7.43
N LEU A 182 39.69 -0.63 7.61
CA LEU A 182 40.41 0.23 8.54
C LEU A 182 40.34 -0.31 9.97
N SER A 183 39.18 -0.80 10.41
CA SER A 183 39.04 -1.39 11.74
C SER A 183 39.93 -2.62 11.93
N PHE A 184 40.07 -3.46 10.91
CA PHE A 184 40.97 -4.62 10.95
C PHE A 184 42.43 -4.21 10.93
N LYS A 185 42.82 -3.24 10.09
CA LYS A 185 44.18 -2.68 10.07
C LYS A 185 44.56 -2.09 11.42
N GLN A 186 43.66 -1.34 12.06
CA GLN A 186 43.86 -0.81 13.41
C GLN A 186 44.00 -1.91 14.46
N LYS A 187 43.16 -2.95 14.41
CA LYS A 187 43.29 -4.11 15.31
C LYS A 187 44.63 -4.81 15.12
N LYS A 188 45.06 -5.04 13.88
CA LYS A 188 46.37 -5.64 13.54
C LYS A 188 47.52 -4.79 14.08
N ALA A 189 47.49 -3.48 13.87
CA ALA A 189 48.49 -2.56 14.40
C ALA A 189 48.59 -2.60 15.92
N LYS A 190 47.44 -2.62 16.63
CA LYS A 190 47.40 -2.76 18.10
C LYS A 190 47.99 -4.09 18.57
N LEU A 191 47.72 -5.19 17.87
CA LEU A 191 48.30 -6.50 18.20
C LEU A 191 49.82 -6.51 17.97
N MET A 192 50.29 -5.93 16.87
CA MET A 192 51.72 -5.77 16.58
C MET A 192 52.42 -4.92 17.64
N GLN A 193 51.80 -3.82 18.08
CA GLN A 193 52.33 -2.99 19.17
C GLN A 193 52.49 -3.79 20.47
N LYS A 194 51.48 -4.59 20.85
CA LYS A 194 51.59 -5.48 22.01
C LYS A 194 52.71 -6.51 21.89
N VAL A 195 53.01 -6.98 20.68
CA VAL A 195 54.13 -7.90 20.43
C VAL A 195 55.45 -7.18 20.70
N LEU A 196 55.60 -5.95 20.21
CA LEU A 196 56.79 -5.13 20.46
C LEU A 196 56.98 -4.81 21.96
N GLU A 197 55.89 -4.55 22.67
CA GLU A 197 55.89 -4.29 24.11
C GLU A 197 56.06 -5.56 24.97
N GLY A 198 56.07 -6.75 24.37
CA GLY A 198 56.14 -8.04 25.08
C GLY A 198 54.86 -8.40 25.86
N SER A 199 53.79 -7.61 25.75
CA SER A 199 52.51 -7.80 26.44
C SER A 199 51.52 -8.67 25.66
N TYR A 200 51.89 -9.15 24.48
CA TYR A 200 51.03 -9.95 23.62
C TYR A 200 50.79 -11.37 24.14
N ILE A 201 49.52 -11.74 24.30
CA ILE A 201 49.10 -13.09 24.66
C ILE A 201 48.56 -13.78 23.40
N ARG A 202 49.17 -14.93 23.04
CA ARG A 202 48.73 -15.75 21.90
C ARG A 202 47.30 -16.24 22.10
N ALA A 203 46.44 -15.96 21.13
CA ALA A 203 45.05 -16.44 21.11
C ALA A 203 44.97 -17.98 21.04
N ILE A 204 45.85 -18.59 20.24
CA ILE A 204 45.97 -20.05 20.13
C ILE A 204 47.35 -20.45 20.68
N ARG A 205 47.37 -21.11 21.85
CA ARG A 205 48.61 -21.53 22.52
C ARG A 205 49.29 -22.74 21.86
N ASN A 206 48.51 -23.64 21.26
CA ASN A 206 48.99 -24.84 20.60
C ASN A 206 49.01 -24.67 19.07
N GLU A 207 50.19 -24.60 18.46
CA GLU A 207 50.33 -24.37 17.03
C GLU A 207 49.77 -25.50 16.18
N LEU A 208 49.81 -26.75 16.66
CA LEU A 208 49.28 -27.91 15.96
C LEU A 208 47.75 -27.86 15.82
N ARG A 209 47.05 -27.15 16.71
CA ARG A 209 45.58 -26.96 16.65
C ARG A 209 45.14 -25.72 15.88
N ARG A 210 46.10 -24.88 15.44
CA ARG A 210 45.81 -23.66 14.68
C ARG A 210 44.98 -23.90 13.41
N PRO A 211 45.29 -24.88 12.53
CA PRO A 211 44.51 -25.08 11.32
C PRO A 211 43.05 -25.47 11.64
N ASP A 212 42.84 -26.38 12.59
CA ASP A 212 41.50 -26.82 12.99
C ASP A 212 40.63 -25.67 13.52
N GLU A 213 41.21 -24.77 14.33
CA GLU A 213 40.49 -23.61 14.86
C GLU A 213 40.18 -22.58 13.76
N ILE A 214 41.08 -22.38 12.80
CA ILE A 214 40.83 -21.52 11.62
C ILE A 214 39.71 -22.12 10.76
N GLU A 215 39.71 -23.42 10.53
CA GLU A 215 38.69 -24.11 9.75
C GLU A 215 37.30 -24.03 10.41
N LYS A 216 37.23 -24.20 11.74
CA LYS A 216 35.99 -23.98 12.51
C LYS A 216 35.46 -22.56 12.35
N LEU A 217 36.33 -21.55 12.44
CA LEU A 217 35.94 -20.14 12.25
C LEU A 217 35.44 -19.90 10.82
N GLN A 218 36.14 -20.41 9.81
CA GLN A 218 35.71 -20.29 8.42
C GLN A 218 34.37 -20.99 8.16
N THR A 219 34.14 -22.15 8.75
CA THR A 219 32.87 -22.89 8.65
C THR A 219 31.74 -22.12 9.32
N GLY A 220 31.99 -21.55 10.49
CA GLY A 220 31.03 -20.67 11.17
C GLY A 220 30.69 -19.43 10.34
N LEU A 221 31.69 -18.77 9.72
CA LEU A 221 31.45 -17.63 8.83
C LEU A 221 30.63 -18.01 7.60
N ARG A 222 30.86 -19.19 7.00
CA ARG A 222 30.03 -19.70 5.88
C ARG A 222 28.59 -19.95 6.33
N ALA A 223 28.39 -20.55 7.50
CA ALA A 223 27.05 -20.79 8.03
C ALA A 223 26.28 -19.47 8.26
N ILE A 224 26.92 -18.47 8.86
CA ILE A 224 26.33 -17.14 9.05
C ILE A 224 26.03 -16.47 7.71
N GLN A 225 26.92 -16.60 6.72
CA GLN A 225 26.70 -16.07 5.38
C GLN A 225 25.43 -16.68 4.75
N VAL A 226 25.29 -18.00 4.78
CA VAL A 226 24.11 -18.70 4.24
C VAL A 226 22.82 -18.28 4.98
N ILE A 227 22.88 -18.15 6.30
CA ILE A 227 21.73 -17.69 7.11
C ILE A 227 21.37 -16.25 6.74
N ALA A 228 22.36 -15.37 6.58
CA ALA A 228 22.12 -13.97 6.20
C ALA A 228 21.52 -13.87 4.80
N GLU A 229 22.04 -14.62 3.82
CA GLU A 229 21.48 -14.67 2.46
C GLU A 229 20.05 -15.22 2.45
N ALA A 230 19.77 -16.29 3.21
CA ALA A 230 18.42 -16.83 3.37
C ALA A 230 17.47 -15.82 4.03
N ALA A 231 17.92 -15.13 5.09
CA ALA A 231 17.14 -14.12 5.78
C ALA A 231 16.87 -12.87 4.93
N ILE A 232 17.78 -12.48 4.03
CA ILE A 232 17.53 -11.41 3.04
C ILE A 232 16.41 -11.81 2.08
N ASN A 233 16.44 -13.06 1.60
CA ASN A 233 15.41 -13.57 0.69
C ASN A 233 14.03 -13.68 1.36
N GLU A 234 13.99 -14.10 2.63
CA GLU A 234 12.74 -14.19 3.40
C GLU A 234 12.22 -12.83 3.87
N TYR A 235 13.12 -11.87 4.14
CA TYR A 235 12.78 -10.56 4.70
C TYR A 235 13.53 -9.42 3.99
N PRO A 236 13.07 -8.99 2.79
CA PRO A 236 13.72 -7.93 2.01
C PRO A 236 13.87 -6.59 2.76
N GLN A 237 13.00 -6.31 3.73
CA GLN A 237 13.07 -5.13 4.58
C GLN A 237 14.34 -5.07 5.46
N MET A 238 14.98 -6.22 5.72
CA MET A 238 16.20 -6.33 6.52
C MET A 238 17.48 -6.28 5.67
N ASP A 239 17.37 -6.19 4.35
CA ASP A 239 18.48 -6.23 3.39
C ASP A 239 19.61 -5.28 3.77
N LYS A 240 19.30 -4.00 4.04
CA LYS A 240 20.29 -2.99 4.44
C LYS A 240 21.05 -3.32 5.72
N VAL A 241 20.44 -4.05 6.66
CA VAL A 241 21.06 -4.43 7.93
C VAL A 241 21.91 -5.68 7.75
N LEU A 242 21.38 -6.68 7.05
CA LEU A 242 22.04 -7.96 6.81
C LEU A 242 23.22 -7.83 5.84
N ASN A 243 23.15 -6.93 4.86
CA ASN A 243 24.28 -6.61 3.97
C ASN A 243 25.49 -6.07 4.73
N LYS A 244 25.33 -5.44 5.90
CA LYS A 244 26.47 -5.04 6.75
C LYS A 244 27.22 -6.25 7.31
N ILE A 245 26.49 -7.31 7.64
CA ILE A 245 27.06 -8.56 8.13
C ILE A 245 27.79 -9.26 6.98
N LEU A 246 27.20 -9.28 5.78
CA LEU A 246 27.83 -9.83 4.58
C LEU A 246 29.12 -9.07 4.19
N ASP A 247 29.07 -7.73 4.16
CA ASP A 247 30.25 -6.89 3.92
C ASP A 247 31.38 -7.21 4.93
N TYR A 248 31.03 -7.40 6.21
CA TYR A 248 32.00 -7.80 7.24
C TYR A 248 32.62 -9.16 6.98
N ILE A 249 31.81 -10.16 6.61
CA ILE A 249 32.28 -11.51 6.29
C ILE A 249 33.21 -11.48 5.06
N ILE A 250 32.85 -10.74 4.02
CA ILE A 250 33.65 -10.60 2.79
C ILE A 250 35.04 -10.03 3.11
N VAL A 251 35.10 -8.89 3.79
CA VAL A 251 36.38 -8.24 4.14
C VAL A 251 37.20 -9.13 5.09
N SER A 252 36.55 -9.84 6.02
CA SER A 252 37.25 -10.74 6.95
C SER A 252 37.95 -11.92 6.28
N LYS A 253 37.47 -12.36 5.10
CA LYS A 253 38.10 -13.44 4.31
C LYS A 253 39.34 -12.99 3.54
N GLN A 254 39.49 -11.69 3.31
CA GLN A 254 40.59 -11.10 2.52
C GLN A 254 41.83 -10.76 3.37
N ILE A 255 41.72 -10.81 4.70
CA ILE A 255 42.72 -10.39 5.68
C ILE A 255 43.33 -11.61 6.38
#